data_AF-A8IXW2-F1
#
_entry.id   AF-A8IXW2-F1
#
_cell.length_a   1.000
_cell.length_b   1.000
_cell.length_c   1.000
_cell.angle_alpha   90.00
_cell.angle_beta   90.00
_cell.angle_gamma   90.00
#
_symmetry.space_group_name_H-M   'P 1'
#
loop_
_entity.id
_entity.type
_entity.pdbx_description
1 polymer ?
#
loop_
_entity_poly.entity_id
_entity_poly.type
_entity_poly.pdbx_seq_one_letter_code
_entity_poly.pdbx_strand_id
1 'polypeptide(L)'
;MVTIRSVSVFILVLLAISSLALVANGEDKTIKVKKVKGKKVCTQGWECVWWSEYCCNQTISDYFQVYQFEQLFAKRNTPIAHAVGFWDYQSFITAAALFEPLGFGTTGGKLMGQKEMAAFLGHVASKTSCGYGVATGGPLAWGLCYNREMSPMQSYCDETWKYKYPCSPGAEYYGRGALPIYWNFNYGAAGEALKADLLNHPEYIEQNATLAFQAAIWRWMTPIKKAQPSAHDIFVGNWKPTKNDTLSKVAQLLVPP
;
A
#
# COMPACT_ATOMS: atom_id res chain seq x y z
N MET A 1 -4.30 -56.19 29.81
CA MET A 1 -5.10 -55.93 28.59
C MET A 1 -4.79 -54.49 28.16
N VAL A 2 -4.07 -54.35 27.03
CA VAL A 2 -4.11 -53.24 26.05
C VAL A 2 -3.61 -51.86 26.54
N THR A 3 -2.30 -51.63 26.61
CA THR A 3 -1.35 -51.09 25.58
C THR A 3 -1.16 -49.58 25.62
N ILE A 4 0.03 -49.22 26.12
CA ILE A 4 0.76 -47.96 25.95
C ILE A 4 1.23 -47.87 24.49
N ARG A 5 0.41 -47.31 23.59
CA ARG A 5 0.79 -46.86 22.24
C ARG A 5 -0.30 -45.93 21.71
N SER A 6 -0.17 -44.60 21.82
CA SER A 6 -0.95 -43.65 20.96
C SER A 6 -0.56 -42.16 21.06
N VAL A 7 0.31 -41.71 21.97
CA VAL A 7 0.52 -40.25 22.14
C VAL A 7 1.74 -39.69 21.37
N SER A 8 2.54 -40.53 20.70
CA SER A 8 3.82 -40.09 20.09
C SER A 8 3.84 -39.95 18.57
N VAL A 9 2.68 -39.81 17.89
CA VAL A 9 2.65 -39.70 16.40
C VAL A 9 2.07 -38.38 15.89
N PHE A 10 1.58 -37.48 16.75
CA PHE A 10 0.98 -36.20 16.31
C PHE A 10 1.84 -34.95 16.51
N ILE A 11 3.13 -35.08 16.88
CA ILE A 11 4.06 -33.95 17.04
C ILE A 11 5.25 -34.09 16.08
N LEU A 12 5.00 -34.46 14.82
CA LEU A 12 6.03 -34.53 13.78
C LEU A 12 5.59 -33.97 12.42
N VAL A 13 4.52 -33.16 12.37
CA VAL A 13 4.02 -32.57 11.10
C VAL A 13 3.96 -31.03 11.11
N LEU A 14 4.43 -30.33 12.16
CA LEU A 14 4.34 -28.86 12.23
C LEU A 14 5.68 -28.11 12.28
N LEU A 15 6.77 -28.72 11.80
CA LEU A 15 8.06 -28.03 11.62
C LEU A 15 8.68 -28.37 10.26
N ALA A 16 8.02 -27.93 9.20
CA ALA A 16 8.62 -27.87 7.85
C ALA A 16 7.94 -26.80 6.99
N ILE A 17 7.80 -25.58 7.51
CA ILE A 17 7.57 -24.39 6.66
C ILE A 17 8.46 -23.26 7.20
N SER A 18 9.77 -23.46 7.10
CA SER A 18 10.76 -22.42 7.42
C SER A 18 12.01 -22.62 6.56
N SER A 19 11.86 -22.48 5.24
CA SER A 19 12.92 -22.04 4.31
C SER A 19 12.43 -22.15 2.86
N LEU A 20 11.68 -21.14 2.42
CA LEU A 20 11.52 -20.83 0.99
C LEU A 20 11.60 -19.31 0.83
N ALA A 21 12.70 -18.75 1.34
CA ALA A 21 13.21 -17.46 0.91
C ALA A 21 14.54 -17.75 0.23
N LEU A 22 14.53 -17.85 -1.11
CA LEU A 22 15.65 -17.67 -2.05
C LEU A 22 15.29 -18.33 -3.39
N VAL A 23 14.37 -17.73 -4.15
CA VAL A 23 14.41 -17.74 -5.62
C VAL A 23 13.76 -16.45 -6.13
N ALA A 24 14.50 -15.35 -6.15
CA ALA A 24 14.22 -14.25 -7.07
C ALA A 24 14.97 -14.55 -8.38
N ASN A 25 14.57 -15.63 -9.07
CA ASN A 25 14.93 -15.87 -10.46
C ASN A 25 13.62 -15.89 -11.23
N GLY A 26 13.53 -15.01 -12.24
CA GLY A 26 12.32 -14.66 -12.96
C GLY A 26 11.37 -15.83 -13.16
N GLU A 27 10.23 -15.79 -12.49
CA GLU A 27 9.07 -16.52 -12.96
C GLU A 27 8.77 -16.00 -14.37
N ASP A 28 8.78 -16.90 -15.34
CA ASP A 28 8.40 -16.61 -16.71
C ASP A 28 7.00 -15.98 -16.69
N LYS A 29 6.92 -14.66 -16.95
CA LYS A 29 5.69 -13.86 -16.95
C LYS A 29 4.84 -14.26 -18.15
N THR A 30 4.26 -15.44 -18.07
CA THR A 30 3.39 -15.99 -19.10
C THR A 30 2.06 -15.24 -19.09
N ILE A 31 1.88 -14.40 -20.10
CA ILE A 31 0.63 -13.66 -20.29
C ILE A 31 -0.41 -14.62 -20.87
N LYS A 32 -1.45 -14.92 -20.09
CA LYS A 32 -2.62 -15.64 -20.57
C LYS A 32 -3.68 -14.64 -20.98
N VAL A 33 -4.34 -14.90 -22.11
CA VAL A 33 -5.33 -13.99 -22.70
C VAL A 33 -6.65 -14.72 -22.88
N LYS A 34 -7.76 -14.06 -22.54
CA LYS A 34 -9.11 -14.50 -22.91
C LYS A 34 -10.00 -13.32 -23.27
N LYS A 35 -11.16 -13.61 -23.87
CA LYS A 35 -12.21 -12.62 -24.10
C LYS A 35 -13.38 -12.88 -23.16
N VAL A 36 -13.83 -11.85 -22.44
CA VAL A 36 -15.04 -11.87 -21.60
C VAL A 36 -15.95 -10.74 -22.05
N LYS A 37 -17.17 -11.07 -22.50
CA LYS A 37 -18.14 -10.08 -23.00
C LYS A 37 -17.54 -9.13 -24.06
N GLY A 38 -16.72 -9.66 -24.97
CA GLY A 38 -16.04 -8.89 -26.02
C GLY A 38 -14.79 -8.10 -25.59
N LYS A 39 -14.53 -7.96 -24.28
CA LYS A 39 -13.31 -7.32 -23.76
C LYS A 39 -12.16 -8.32 -23.65
N LYS A 40 -10.96 -7.90 -24.06
CA LYS A 40 -9.72 -8.65 -23.85
C LYS A 40 -9.33 -8.52 -22.38
N VAL A 41 -9.14 -9.64 -21.69
CA VAL A 41 -8.67 -9.69 -20.30
C VAL A 41 -7.51 -10.67 -20.20
N CYS A 42 -6.57 -10.38 -19.32
CA CYS A 42 -5.34 -11.13 -19.20
C CYS A 42 -5.01 -11.45 -17.73
N THR A 43 -4.17 -12.45 -17.53
CA THR A 43 -3.47 -12.73 -16.27
C THR A 43 -1.98 -12.78 -16.57
N GLN A 44 -1.15 -12.34 -15.62
CA GLN A 44 0.30 -12.28 -15.78
C GLN A 44 0.98 -12.66 -14.46
N GLY A 45 1.42 -13.92 -14.37
CA GLY A 45 2.10 -14.47 -13.20
C GLY A 45 1.36 -14.21 -11.88
N TRP A 46 2.15 -13.96 -10.83
CA TRP A 46 1.66 -13.65 -9.48
C TRP A 46 1.26 -12.17 -9.28
N GLU A 47 1.75 -11.25 -10.12
CA GLU A 47 1.42 -9.82 -10.02
C GLU A 47 0.02 -9.50 -10.55
N CYS A 48 -0.49 -10.37 -11.43
CA CYS A 48 -1.76 -10.18 -12.10
C CYS A 48 -2.54 -11.52 -12.11
N VAL A 49 -2.93 -11.97 -10.92
CA VAL A 49 -3.50 -13.32 -10.69
C VAL A 49 -4.90 -13.49 -11.28
N TRP A 50 -5.75 -12.46 -11.22
CA TRP A 50 -7.11 -12.53 -11.74
C TRP A 50 -7.26 -11.80 -13.07
N TRP A 51 -8.21 -12.30 -13.84
CA TRP A 51 -8.48 -11.81 -15.19
C TRP A 51 -8.92 -10.36 -15.18
N SER A 52 -8.08 -9.49 -15.74
CA SER A 52 -8.33 -8.05 -15.81
C SER A 52 -7.95 -7.47 -17.17
N GLU A 53 -8.65 -6.41 -17.60
CA GLU A 53 -8.27 -5.65 -18.79
C GLU A 53 -6.98 -4.85 -18.58
N TYR A 54 -6.64 -4.55 -17.33
CA TYR A 54 -5.43 -3.82 -16.95
C TYR A 54 -4.17 -4.68 -16.98
N CYS A 55 -4.30 -6.00 -16.85
CA CYS A 55 -3.19 -6.96 -16.83
C CYS A 55 -2.70 -7.40 -18.22
N CYS A 56 -3.18 -6.77 -19.30
CA CYS A 56 -2.84 -7.17 -20.67
C CYS A 56 -1.55 -6.52 -21.22
N ASN A 57 -1.00 -5.56 -20.49
CA ASN A 57 0.23 -4.84 -20.83
C ASN A 57 1.29 -5.10 -19.75
N GLN A 58 2.22 -4.17 -19.55
CA GLN A 58 3.25 -4.25 -18.53
C GLN A 58 2.66 -4.15 -17.11
N THR A 59 3.23 -4.92 -16.19
CA THR A 59 3.04 -4.74 -14.74
C THR A 59 4.05 -3.72 -14.19
N ILE A 60 3.88 -3.29 -12.94
CA ILE A 60 4.76 -2.27 -12.32
C ILE A 60 6.22 -2.73 -12.35
N SER A 61 6.50 -3.99 -12.03
CA SER A 61 7.86 -4.52 -12.00
C SER A 61 8.50 -4.68 -13.39
N ASP A 62 7.78 -4.45 -14.49
CA ASP A 62 8.39 -4.39 -15.83
C ASP A 62 9.10 -3.05 -16.10
N TYR A 63 8.69 -1.97 -15.41
CA TYR A 63 9.20 -0.62 -15.69
C TYR A 63 9.67 0.15 -14.45
N PHE A 64 9.43 -0.38 -13.25
CA PHE A 64 9.91 0.14 -11.99
C PHE A 64 10.67 -0.96 -11.24
N GLN A 65 11.99 -0.95 -11.40
CA GLN A 65 12.91 -1.95 -10.86
C GLN A 65 13.42 -1.56 -9.46
N VAL A 66 13.94 -2.55 -8.74
CA VAL A 66 14.52 -2.37 -7.41
C VAL A 66 15.53 -1.22 -7.35
N TYR A 67 16.43 -1.08 -8.33
CA TYR A 67 17.44 -0.02 -8.32
C TYR A 67 16.81 1.38 -8.39
N GLN A 68 15.65 1.54 -9.04
CA GLN A 68 14.94 2.82 -9.11
C GLN A 68 14.31 3.16 -7.77
N PHE A 69 13.77 2.16 -7.07
CA PHE A 69 13.27 2.32 -5.69
C PHE A 69 14.40 2.73 -4.74
N GLU A 70 15.55 2.04 -4.81
CA GLU A 70 16.72 2.38 -4.00
C GLU A 70 17.26 3.78 -4.29
N GLN A 71 17.25 4.22 -5.56
CA GLN A 71 17.65 5.57 -5.93
C GLN A 71 16.65 6.63 -5.46
N LEU A 72 15.35 6.36 -5.56
CA LEU A 72 14.30 7.29 -5.16
C LEU A 72 14.31 7.55 -3.64
N PHE A 73 14.60 6.51 -2.86
CA PHE A 73 14.60 6.55 -1.40
C PHE A 73 16.00 6.27 -0.81
N ALA A 74 17.02 6.91 -1.38
CA ALA A 74 18.42 6.65 -1.09
C ALA A 74 18.82 6.91 0.38
N LYS A 75 18.03 7.70 1.13
CA LYS A 75 18.33 8.05 2.53
C LYS A 75 17.46 7.35 3.57
N ARG A 76 16.48 6.52 3.15
CA ARG A 76 15.51 5.88 4.06
C ARG A 76 16.13 4.94 5.11
N ASN A 77 17.30 4.36 4.79
CA ASN A 77 18.02 3.41 5.64
C ASN A 77 19.30 3.99 6.26
N THR A 78 19.44 5.32 6.25
CA THR A 78 20.56 5.97 6.96
C THR A 78 20.37 5.86 8.47
N PRO A 79 21.44 5.90 9.29
CA PRO A 79 21.33 5.73 10.75
C PRO A 79 20.44 6.77 11.46
N ILE A 80 20.17 7.91 10.83
CA ILE A 80 19.32 8.97 11.38
C ILE A 80 17.85 8.83 10.96
N ALA A 81 17.53 7.88 10.08
CA ALA A 81 16.16 7.60 9.72
C ALA A 81 15.45 6.82 10.85
N HIS A 82 14.12 6.92 10.89
CA HIS A 82 13.31 6.37 11.97
C HIS A 82 12.62 5.05 11.61
N ALA A 83 12.73 4.62 10.35
CA ALA A 83 12.18 3.37 9.82
C ALA A 83 13.26 2.53 9.11
N VAL A 84 14.49 2.51 9.63
CA VAL A 84 15.63 1.80 9.04
C VAL A 84 15.31 0.31 8.89
N GLY A 85 15.44 -0.21 7.67
CA GLY A 85 15.20 -1.61 7.35
C GLY A 85 13.73 -2.01 7.27
N PHE A 86 12.80 -1.09 7.53
CA PHE A 86 11.36 -1.37 7.45
C PHE A 86 10.87 -1.38 6.00
N TRP A 87 11.27 -0.40 5.19
CA TRP A 87 10.77 -0.24 3.83
C TRP A 87 11.65 -0.91 2.79
N ASP A 88 11.05 -1.82 2.02
CA ASP A 88 11.73 -2.48 0.90
C ASP A 88 10.85 -2.58 -0.36
N TYR A 89 11.53 -2.80 -1.50
CA TYR A 89 10.91 -2.89 -2.81
C TYR A 89 9.99 -4.12 -2.94
N GLN A 90 10.34 -5.25 -2.32
CA GLN A 90 9.55 -6.47 -2.41
C GLN A 90 8.20 -6.28 -1.73
N SER A 91 8.17 -5.68 -0.54
CA SER A 91 6.94 -5.30 0.14
C SER A 91 6.07 -4.36 -0.70
N PHE A 92 6.68 -3.40 -1.41
CA PHE A 92 5.95 -2.51 -2.30
C PHE A 92 5.32 -3.24 -3.50
N ILE A 93 6.08 -4.06 -4.25
CA ILE A 93 5.54 -4.79 -5.41
C ILE A 93 4.53 -5.85 -4.97
N THR A 94 4.77 -6.55 -3.85
CA THR A 94 3.80 -7.50 -3.29
C THR A 94 2.50 -6.81 -2.87
N ALA A 95 2.56 -5.61 -2.32
CA ALA A 95 1.37 -4.81 -2.05
C ALA A 95 0.67 -4.40 -3.36
N ALA A 96 1.44 -3.92 -4.35
CA ALA A 96 0.90 -3.42 -5.60
C ALA A 96 0.21 -4.50 -6.45
N ALA A 97 0.69 -5.74 -6.43
CA ALA A 97 0.09 -6.89 -7.11
C ALA A 97 -1.41 -7.10 -6.81
N LEU A 98 -1.89 -6.67 -5.63
CA LEU A 98 -3.32 -6.72 -5.29
C LEU A 98 -4.16 -5.69 -6.05
N PHE A 99 -3.53 -4.61 -6.52
CA PHE A 99 -4.18 -3.45 -7.13
C PHE A 99 -3.82 -3.26 -8.60
N GLU A 100 -2.77 -3.90 -9.11
CA GLU A 100 -2.43 -3.90 -10.53
C GLU A 100 -3.57 -4.40 -11.42
N PRO A 101 -4.28 -5.50 -11.07
CA PRO A 101 -5.48 -5.89 -11.80
C PRO A 101 -6.66 -4.92 -11.67
N LEU A 102 -6.59 -3.94 -10.78
CA LEU A 102 -7.60 -2.89 -10.60
C LEU A 102 -7.19 -1.58 -11.31
N GLY A 103 -6.02 -1.53 -11.94
CA GLY A 103 -5.54 -0.39 -12.73
C GLY A 103 -4.35 0.37 -12.12
N PHE A 104 -3.97 0.10 -10.88
CA PHE A 104 -2.85 0.81 -10.24
C PHE A 104 -1.54 0.57 -11.00
N GLY A 105 -0.96 1.61 -11.59
CA GLY A 105 0.27 1.50 -12.39
C GLY A 105 0.10 0.75 -13.72
N THR A 106 -1.11 0.30 -14.07
CA THR A 106 -1.38 -0.52 -15.26
C THR A 106 -2.39 0.13 -16.21
N THR A 107 -3.03 1.22 -15.79
CA THR A 107 -3.94 2.02 -16.62
C THR A 107 -3.18 2.95 -17.58
N GLY A 108 -3.62 3.02 -18.83
CA GLY A 108 -3.10 3.98 -19.81
C GLY A 108 -1.73 3.64 -20.43
N GLY A 109 -1.22 2.42 -20.18
CA GLY A 109 0.04 1.93 -20.73
C GLY A 109 1.29 2.44 -19.98
N LYS A 110 2.47 2.00 -20.43
CA LYS A 110 3.75 2.18 -19.70
C LYS A 110 4.02 3.61 -19.23
N LEU A 111 3.89 4.61 -20.11
CA LEU A 111 4.19 6.00 -19.75
C LEU A 111 3.21 6.54 -18.69
N MET A 112 1.93 6.19 -18.77
CA MET A 112 0.95 6.60 -17.77
C MET A 112 1.20 5.90 -16.43
N GLY A 113 1.48 4.59 -16.45
CA GLY A 113 1.88 3.84 -15.26
C GLY A 113 3.11 4.43 -14.56
N GLN A 114 4.14 4.79 -15.33
CA GLN A 114 5.32 5.49 -14.80
C GLN A 114 4.99 6.83 -14.15
N LYS A 115 4.09 7.62 -14.76
CA LYS A 115 3.65 8.90 -14.20
C LYS A 115 2.85 8.71 -12.91
N GLU A 116 1.91 7.77 -12.90
CA GLU A 116 1.12 7.46 -11.71
C GLU A 116 2.04 7.00 -10.59
N MET A 117 3.03 6.17 -10.90
CA MET A 117 3.98 5.68 -9.90
C MET A 117 4.87 6.78 -9.35
N ALA A 118 5.34 7.69 -10.19
CA ALA A 118 6.06 8.87 -9.73
C ALA A 118 5.19 9.76 -8.81
N ALA A 119 3.90 9.94 -9.14
CA ALA A 119 2.98 10.72 -8.32
C ALA A 119 2.69 10.05 -6.97
N PHE A 120 2.31 8.78 -6.98
CA PHE A 120 2.06 8.01 -5.76
C PHE A 120 3.28 8.01 -4.83
N LEU A 121 4.45 7.65 -5.36
CA LEU A 121 5.68 7.59 -4.58
C LEU A 121 6.15 8.97 -4.14
N GLY A 122 5.89 10.03 -4.91
CA GLY A 122 6.13 11.42 -4.50
C GLY A 122 5.25 11.83 -3.32
N HIS A 123 3.97 11.46 -3.32
CA HIS A 123 3.08 11.67 -2.17
C HIS A 123 3.57 10.90 -0.94
N VAL A 124 3.91 9.62 -1.10
CA VAL A 124 4.50 8.79 -0.03
C VAL A 124 5.77 9.45 0.52
N ALA A 125 6.69 9.85 -0.35
CA ALA A 125 7.93 10.52 0.04
C ALA A 125 7.65 11.78 0.86
N SER A 126 6.72 12.63 0.40
CA SER A 126 6.38 13.88 1.09
C SER A 126 5.81 13.66 2.49
N LYS A 127 5.00 12.61 2.67
CA LYS A 127 4.31 12.33 3.94
C LYS A 127 5.18 11.62 4.98
N THR A 128 6.27 11.00 4.53
CA THR A 128 7.16 10.19 5.37
C THR A 128 8.57 10.77 5.44
N SER A 129 8.78 11.99 4.92
CA SER A 129 10.10 12.61 4.85
C SER A 129 10.59 13.11 6.20
N CYS A 130 11.88 12.92 6.47
CA CYS A 130 12.63 13.65 7.50
C CYS A 130 13.69 14.58 6.92
N GLY A 131 13.65 14.83 5.61
CA GLY A 131 14.59 15.70 4.92
C GLY A 131 14.41 17.16 5.32
N TYR A 132 15.51 17.81 5.67
CA TYR A 132 15.58 19.25 5.94
C TYR A 132 16.40 19.97 4.86
N GLY A 133 16.36 21.31 4.83
CA GLY A 133 16.87 22.11 3.70
C GLY A 133 18.32 21.87 3.28
N VAL A 134 19.19 21.40 4.20
CA VAL A 134 20.61 21.09 3.91
C VAL A 134 20.95 19.61 4.10
N ALA A 135 19.95 18.73 4.04
CA ALA A 135 20.16 17.31 4.20
C ALA A 135 20.97 16.71 3.04
N THR A 136 21.84 15.74 3.34
CA THR A 136 22.69 15.12 2.31
C THR A 136 21.84 14.47 1.21
N GLY A 137 22.21 14.66 -0.07
CA GLY A 137 21.40 14.22 -1.21
C GLY A 137 20.19 15.11 -1.53
N GLY A 138 20.02 16.23 -0.82
CA GLY A 138 18.88 17.14 -0.97
C GLY A 138 17.63 16.65 -0.24
N PRO A 139 16.65 17.54 0.04
CA PRO A 139 15.48 17.23 0.87
C PRO A 139 14.55 16.16 0.28
N LEU A 140 14.61 15.92 -1.03
CA LEU A 140 13.74 14.98 -1.73
C LEU A 140 14.20 13.51 -1.65
N ALA A 141 15.46 13.25 -1.25
CA ALA A 141 16.00 11.90 -1.13
C ALA A 141 15.59 11.16 0.18
N TRP A 142 14.84 11.85 1.05
CA TRP A 142 14.54 11.45 2.43
C TRP A 142 13.13 10.91 2.65
N GLY A 143 12.40 10.58 1.57
CA GLY A 143 11.14 9.85 1.69
C GLY A 143 11.31 8.49 2.37
N LEU A 144 10.23 7.97 2.93
CA LEU A 144 10.20 6.72 3.71
C LEU A 144 11.11 6.73 4.96
N CYS A 145 11.38 7.90 5.52
CA CYS A 145 12.16 8.03 6.73
C CYS A 145 11.38 7.64 8.00
N TYR A 146 10.07 7.86 7.99
CA TYR A 146 9.15 7.46 9.05
C TYR A 146 8.17 6.39 8.56
N ASN A 147 7.71 5.54 9.48
CA ASN A 147 6.56 4.65 9.28
C ASN A 147 5.38 4.95 10.21
N ARG A 148 5.58 5.87 11.15
CA ARG A 148 4.57 6.38 12.07
C ARG A 148 4.86 7.82 12.48
N GLU A 149 3.83 8.49 12.98
CA GLU A 149 3.92 9.79 13.63
C GLU A 149 4.70 9.68 14.95
N MET A 150 5.71 10.54 15.13
CA MET A 150 6.60 10.49 16.30
C MET A 150 6.06 11.21 17.52
N SER A 151 5.27 12.26 17.31
CA SER A 151 4.70 13.08 18.38
C SER A 151 3.21 13.34 18.15
N PRO A 152 2.34 12.32 18.29
CA PRO A 152 0.90 12.48 18.13
C PRO A 152 0.33 13.52 19.10
N MET A 153 -0.52 14.41 18.61
CA MET A 153 -1.19 15.41 19.45
C MET A 153 -2.37 14.83 20.27
N GLN A 154 -2.88 13.67 19.86
CA GLN A 154 -4.05 13.01 20.44
C GLN A 154 -4.09 11.53 20.04
N SER A 155 -5.06 10.78 20.56
CA SER A 155 -5.31 9.39 20.18
C SER A 155 -6.03 9.23 18.84
N TYR A 156 -6.56 10.32 18.26
CA TYR A 156 -7.36 10.32 17.03
C TYR A 156 -8.56 9.36 17.09
N CYS A 157 -9.18 9.23 18.26
CA CYS A 157 -10.44 8.54 18.42
C CYS A 157 -11.60 9.52 18.20
N ASP A 158 -12.42 9.27 17.17
CA ASP A 158 -13.68 10.00 16.95
C ASP A 158 -14.88 9.17 17.39
N GLU A 159 -15.43 9.53 18.55
CA GLU A 159 -16.58 8.88 19.17
C GLU A 159 -17.89 9.03 18.37
N THR A 160 -17.96 9.94 17.39
CA THR A 160 -19.13 10.04 16.51
C THR A 160 -19.30 8.79 15.63
N TRP A 161 -18.22 8.02 15.43
CA TRP A 161 -18.20 6.79 14.66
C TRP A 161 -18.42 5.52 15.49
N LYS A 162 -18.69 5.61 16.79
CA LYS A 162 -18.74 4.47 17.72
C LYS A 162 -19.65 3.30 17.31
N TYR A 163 -20.69 3.56 16.52
CA TYR A 163 -21.61 2.51 16.06
C TYR A 163 -21.09 1.72 14.85
N LYS A 164 -20.11 2.25 14.12
CA LYS A 164 -19.51 1.59 12.96
C LYS A 164 -18.06 1.21 13.20
N TYR A 165 -17.28 2.13 13.75
CA TYR A 165 -15.87 1.96 14.05
C TYR A 165 -15.58 2.41 15.49
N PRO A 166 -16.04 1.66 16.51
CA PRO A 166 -15.74 1.97 17.90
C PRO A 166 -14.23 2.02 18.13
N CYS A 167 -13.79 2.96 18.95
CA CYS A 167 -12.40 3.02 19.38
C CYS A 167 -12.12 1.85 20.33
N SER A 168 -11.12 1.05 20.01
CA SER A 168 -10.75 -0.11 20.82
C SER A 168 -9.96 0.33 22.05
N PRO A 169 -10.21 -0.25 23.24
CA PRO A 169 -9.48 0.11 24.46
C PRO A 169 -7.97 -0.03 24.28
N GLY A 170 -7.21 1.04 24.54
CA GLY A 170 -5.75 1.07 24.42
C GLY A 170 -5.23 1.24 22.99
N ALA A 171 -6.10 1.25 21.97
CA ALA A 171 -5.71 1.54 20.60
C ALA A 171 -5.59 3.06 20.38
N GLU A 172 -4.56 3.46 19.64
CA GLU A 172 -4.35 4.86 19.22
C GLU A 172 -4.26 4.92 17.70
N TYR A 173 -4.97 5.88 17.09
CA TYR A 173 -5.16 5.99 15.64
C TYR A 173 -4.37 7.15 15.01
N TYR A 174 -3.19 7.44 15.55
CA TYR A 174 -2.25 8.41 14.99
C TYR A 174 -1.71 7.95 13.62
N GLY A 175 -1.00 8.85 12.92
CA GLY A 175 -0.53 8.61 11.56
C GLY A 175 0.39 7.40 11.44
N ARG A 176 0.04 6.39 10.64
CA ARG A 176 0.93 5.25 10.30
C ARG A 176 0.89 4.88 8.82
N GLY A 177 2.01 4.37 8.32
CA GLY A 177 2.14 3.81 6.97
C GLY A 177 2.66 4.79 5.93
N ALA A 178 2.71 4.34 4.67
CA ALA A 178 3.35 5.07 3.56
C ALA A 178 2.53 6.30 3.11
N LEU A 179 1.20 6.19 3.12
CA LEU A 179 0.29 7.33 3.18
C LEU A 179 -0.39 7.27 4.55
N PRO A 180 0.02 8.11 5.51
CA PRO A 180 -0.40 8.00 6.90
C PRO A 180 -1.92 7.93 7.07
N ILE A 181 -2.39 6.89 7.74
CA ILE A 181 -3.78 6.70 8.13
C ILE A 181 -3.98 7.32 9.50
N TYR A 182 -5.00 8.16 9.63
CA TYR A 182 -5.43 8.79 10.88
C TYR A 182 -6.86 8.41 11.17
N TRP A 183 -7.26 8.44 12.43
CA TRP A 183 -8.63 8.27 12.90
C TRP A 183 -9.18 6.84 12.82
N ASN A 184 -9.86 6.42 13.88
CA ASN A 184 -10.54 5.12 14.02
C ASN A 184 -11.36 4.73 12.79
N PHE A 185 -12.11 5.65 12.20
CA PHE A 185 -12.95 5.35 11.05
C PHE A 185 -12.18 5.05 9.76
N ASN A 186 -10.99 5.62 9.56
CA ASN A 186 -10.16 5.26 8.40
C ASN A 186 -9.43 3.94 8.65
N TYR A 187 -8.96 3.69 9.88
CA TYR A 187 -8.39 2.38 10.25
C TYR A 187 -9.42 1.26 10.09
N GLY A 188 -10.65 1.46 10.55
CA GLY A 188 -11.75 0.51 10.35
C GLY A 188 -12.06 0.26 8.88
N ALA A 189 -12.20 1.33 8.07
CA ALA A 189 -12.45 1.20 6.64
C ALA A 189 -11.29 0.51 5.89
N ALA A 190 -10.03 0.83 6.22
CA ALA A 190 -8.87 0.16 5.67
C ALA A 190 -8.81 -1.31 6.08
N GLY A 191 -9.13 -1.62 7.34
CA GLY A 191 -9.15 -2.97 7.87
C GLY A 191 -10.18 -3.86 7.17
N GLU A 192 -11.39 -3.35 6.96
CA GLU A 192 -12.43 -4.03 6.17
C GLU A 192 -11.96 -4.32 4.73
N ALA A 193 -11.37 -3.32 4.06
CA ALA A 193 -10.93 -3.45 2.68
C ALA A 193 -9.76 -4.42 2.51
N LEU A 194 -8.80 -4.40 3.44
CA LEU A 194 -7.60 -5.23 3.41
C LEU A 194 -7.77 -6.56 4.13
N LYS A 195 -8.93 -6.80 4.76
CA LYS A 195 -9.23 -7.97 5.60
C LYS A 195 -8.20 -8.15 6.72
N ALA A 196 -7.82 -7.04 7.35
CA ALA A 196 -6.90 -6.99 8.49
C ALA A 196 -7.60 -6.26 9.64
N ASP A 197 -7.42 -6.72 10.88
CA ASP A 197 -8.07 -6.09 12.05
C ASP A 197 -7.35 -4.81 12.49
N LEU A 198 -7.43 -3.78 11.65
CA LEU A 198 -6.73 -2.50 11.87
C LEU A 198 -7.45 -1.59 12.87
N LEU A 199 -8.71 -1.88 13.21
CA LEU A 199 -9.43 -1.10 14.21
C LEU A 199 -8.98 -1.47 15.62
N ASN A 200 -8.80 -2.77 15.89
CA ASN A 200 -8.28 -3.24 17.18
C ASN A 200 -6.75 -3.26 17.23
N HIS A 201 -6.08 -3.46 16.09
CA HIS A 201 -4.62 -3.54 15.98
C HIS A 201 -4.07 -2.53 14.95
N PRO A 202 -4.21 -1.22 15.20
CA PRO A 202 -3.68 -0.18 14.30
C PRO A 202 -2.14 -0.25 14.15
N GLU A 203 -1.43 -0.82 15.13
CA GLU A 203 0.01 -1.02 15.12
C GLU A 203 0.50 -1.96 14.02
N TYR A 204 -0.35 -2.80 13.43
CA TYR A 204 0.05 -3.67 12.32
C TYR A 204 0.57 -2.89 11.10
N ILE A 205 0.09 -1.66 10.91
CA ILE A 205 0.57 -0.78 9.83
C ILE A 205 2.03 -0.35 10.04
N GLU A 206 2.50 -0.20 11.29
CA GLU A 206 3.90 0.15 11.57
C GLU A 206 4.81 -1.07 11.77
N GLN A 207 4.26 -2.29 11.73
CA GLN A 207 4.99 -3.55 11.91
C GLN A 207 5.14 -4.36 10.62
N ASN A 208 4.31 -4.10 9.60
CA ASN A 208 4.33 -4.82 8.33
C ASN A 208 4.34 -3.85 7.13
N ALA A 209 5.49 -3.75 6.46
CA ALA A 209 5.68 -2.84 5.34
C ALA A 209 4.78 -3.16 4.13
N THR A 210 4.53 -4.44 3.85
CA THR A 210 3.60 -4.85 2.80
C THR A 210 2.19 -4.34 3.11
N LEU A 211 1.69 -4.54 4.34
CA LEU A 211 0.38 -4.04 4.75
C LEU A 211 0.30 -2.51 4.74
N ALA A 212 1.38 -1.83 5.14
CA ALA A 212 1.49 -0.38 5.08
C ALA A 212 1.39 0.16 3.64
N PHE A 213 2.05 -0.49 2.69
CA PHE A 213 1.91 -0.16 1.26
C PHE A 213 0.53 -0.53 0.72
N GLN A 214 -0.06 -1.66 1.12
CA GLN A 214 -1.42 -2.03 0.72
C GLN A 214 -2.43 -0.96 1.15
N ALA A 215 -2.33 -0.46 2.38
CA ALA A 215 -3.22 0.60 2.85
C ALA A 215 -3.00 1.92 2.12
N ALA A 216 -1.76 2.27 1.80
CA ALA A 216 -1.46 3.44 0.99
C ALA A 216 -2.03 3.34 -0.43
N ILE A 217 -1.85 2.20 -1.11
CA ILE A 217 -2.37 1.98 -2.45
C ILE A 217 -3.90 1.92 -2.43
N TRP A 218 -4.50 1.25 -1.44
CA TRP A 218 -5.95 1.28 -1.24
C TRP A 218 -6.46 2.71 -1.10
N ARG A 219 -5.80 3.55 -0.30
CA ARG A 219 -6.17 4.97 -0.15
C ARG A 219 -6.04 5.74 -1.45
N TRP A 220 -5.04 5.43 -2.28
CA TRP A 220 -4.85 6.04 -3.60
C TRP A 220 -5.96 5.65 -4.58
N MET A 221 -6.40 4.39 -4.54
CA MET A 221 -7.39 3.79 -5.44
C MET A 221 -8.84 4.04 -4.99
N THR A 222 -9.09 4.44 -3.75
CA THR A 222 -10.43 4.45 -3.16
C THR A 222 -10.97 5.87 -2.96
N PRO A 223 -12.16 6.19 -3.50
CA PRO A 223 -12.92 7.39 -3.13
C PRO A 223 -13.39 7.33 -1.68
N ILE A 224 -12.93 8.24 -0.83
CA ILE A 224 -13.20 8.19 0.62
C ILE A 224 -14.47 8.96 0.98
N LYS A 225 -14.81 9.96 0.19
CA LYS A 225 -16.05 10.74 0.33
C LYS A 225 -16.82 10.64 -0.98
N LYS A 226 -18.15 10.64 -0.89
CA LYS A 226 -19.03 10.52 -2.05
C LYS A 226 -18.76 11.53 -3.17
N ALA A 227 -18.33 12.75 -2.81
CA ALA A 227 -18.02 13.82 -3.75
C ALA A 227 -16.52 13.94 -4.11
N GLN A 228 -15.66 13.09 -3.55
CA GLN A 228 -14.22 13.13 -3.77
C GLN A 228 -13.80 11.93 -4.62
N PRO A 229 -13.23 12.12 -5.82
CA PRO A 229 -12.70 11.02 -6.61
C PRO A 229 -11.47 10.38 -5.94
N SER A 230 -11.12 9.18 -6.39
CA SER A 230 -9.82 8.58 -6.01
C SER A 230 -8.67 9.37 -6.65
N ALA A 231 -7.48 9.30 -6.04
CA ALA A 231 -6.29 9.88 -6.64
C ALA A 231 -5.95 9.20 -7.98
N HIS A 232 -6.15 7.87 -8.05
CA HIS A 232 -6.06 7.10 -9.28
C HIS A 232 -6.93 7.68 -10.40
N ASP A 233 -8.23 7.85 -10.16
CA ASP A 233 -9.18 8.31 -11.20
C ASP A 233 -8.88 9.72 -11.70
N ILE A 234 -8.41 10.60 -10.82
CA ILE A 234 -7.92 11.92 -11.23
C ILE A 234 -6.71 11.74 -12.14
N PHE A 235 -5.73 10.95 -11.71
CA PHE A 235 -4.44 10.86 -12.36
C PHE A 235 -4.53 10.23 -13.76
N VAL A 236 -5.32 9.17 -13.89
CA VAL A 236 -5.51 8.46 -15.16
C VAL A 236 -6.58 9.08 -16.06
N GLY A 237 -7.24 10.16 -15.60
CA GLY A 237 -8.19 10.94 -16.38
C GLY A 237 -9.61 10.36 -16.47
N ASN A 238 -9.98 9.46 -15.55
CA ASN A 238 -11.34 8.93 -15.45
C ASN A 238 -12.31 9.94 -14.83
N TRP A 239 -11.81 10.83 -13.97
CA TRP A 239 -12.63 11.83 -13.32
C TRP A 239 -12.75 13.12 -14.14
N LYS A 240 -13.97 13.67 -14.19
CA LYS A 240 -14.26 14.97 -14.80
C LYS A 240 -14.69 15.95 -13.71
N PRO A 241 -14.00 17.09 -13.54
CA PRO A 241 -14.39 18.11 -12.57
C PRO A 241 -15.81 18.60 -12.78
N THR A 242 -16.57 18.75 -11.70
CA THR A 242 -17.85 19.46 -11.73
C THR A 242 -17.61 20.98 -11.74
N LYS A 243 -18.68 21.75 -11.99
CA LYS A 243 -18.63 23.22 -11.87
C LYS A 243 -18.23 23.68 -10.46
N ASN A 244 -18.61 22.93 -9.42
CA ASN A 244 -18.23 23.28 -8.05
C ASN A 244 -16.74 23.03 -7.80
N ASP A 245 -16.16 21.99 -8.42
CA ASP A 245 -14.73 21.69 -8.29
C ASP A 245 -13.86 22.75 -8.96
N THR A 246 -14.26 23.22 -10.15
CA THR A 246 -13.51 24.27 -10.87
C THR A 246 -13.63 25.65 -10.23
N LEU A 247 -14.68 25.90 -9.44
CA LEU A 247 -14.88 27.14 -8.69
C LEU A 247 -14.29 27.09 -7.27
N SER A 248 -13.89 25.91 -6.79
CA SER A 248 -13.30 25.75 -5.46
C SER A 248 -11.92 26.40 -5.38
N LYS A 249 -11.70 27.19 -4.32
CA LYS A 249 -10.36 27.71 -3.95
C LYS A 249 -9.64 26.80 -2.95
N VAL A 250 -10.26 25.68 -2.56
CA VAL A 250 -9.74 24.77 -1.54
C VAL A 250 -9.28 23.48 -2.21
N ALA A 251 -7.98 23.19 -2.13
CA ALA A 251 -7.46 21.87 -2.45
C ALA A 251 -7.88 20.90 -1.34
N GLN A 252 -8.75 19.93 -1.66
CA GLN A 252 -9.07 18.84 -0.74
C GLN A 252 -7.86 17.88 -0.70
N LEU A 253 -6.98 18.08 0.27
CA LEU A 253 -5.84 17.20 0.51
C LEU A 253 -6.32 15.78 0.83
N LEU A 254 -5.56 14.79 0.35
CA LEU A 254 -5.85 13.36 0.53
C LEU A 254 -5.89 12.92 2.00
N VAL A 255 -5.40 13.76 2.92
CA VAL A 255 -5.41 13.52 4.37
C VAL A 255 -5.43 14.90 5.07
N PRO A 256 -6.56 15.40 5.58
CA PRO A 256 -6.49 16.35 6.68
C PRO A 256 -5.96 15.62 7.93
N PRO A 257 -5.07 16.23 8.73
CA PRO A 257 -4.68 15.70 10.04
C PRO A 257 -5.91 15.50 10.93
#